data_AF-A0A8C7IPX9-F1
#
_entry.id   AF-A0A8C7IPX9-F1
#
_cell.length_a   1.000
_cell.length_b   1.000
_cell.length_c   1.000
_cell.angle_alpha   90.00
_cell.angle_beta   90.00
_cell.angle_gamma   90.00
#
_symmetry.space_group_name_H-M   'P 1'
#
loop_
_entity.id
_entity.type
_entity.pdbx_description
1 polymer ?
#
loop_
_entity_poly.entity_id
_entity_poly.type
_entity_poly.pdbx_seq_one_letter_code
_entity_poly.pdbx_strand_id
1 'polypeptide(L)'
;MAHVFQIDPATKRNWLPASKHAVTVSFFYDANRTVYRIISVGGTKAIINSTITPNMTFTKTSQKFGQWADSRANTVYGLGFATEQQLQQFSDQFKEVKEAARLAREKSQEKFELINPALNIAAPQELSEDRHSPPLLTVNGPEDKLFRSKSADMEQLTSEKERIKKMLSEGSICEINLEAELFTLQHSNAKLVAALHEANTGILMFRMLRVFSIVLI
;
A
#
# COMPACT_ATOMS: atom_id res chain seq x y z
N MET A 1 -1.55 31.76 -7.49
CA MET A 1 -1.18 31.89 -8.92
C MET A 1 0.31 32.15 -9.03
N ALA A 2 0.93 31.83 -10.17
CA ALA A 2 2.36 32.04 -10.41
C ALA A 2 2.64 32.34 -11.88
N HIS A 3 3.72 33.05 -12.19
CA HIS A 3 4.27 33.12 -13.54
C HIS A 3 5.10 31.86 -13.81
N VAL A 4 4.89 31.23 -14.95
CA VAL A 4 5.54 29.98 -15.35
C VAL A 4 6.68 30.27 -16.30
N PHE A 5 7.82 29.62 -16.05
CA PHE A 5 9.01 29.67 -16.87
C PHE A 5 9.47 28.24 -17.20
N GLN A 6 10.20 28.10 -18.31
CA GLN A 6 10.92 26.87 -18.65
C GLN A 6 12.35 27.21 -19.03
N ILE A 7 13.29 26.31 -18.73
CA ILE A 7 14.64 26.45 -19.27
C ILE A 7 14.60 26.22 -20.78
N ASP A 8 15.23 27.12 -21.52
CA ASP A 8 15.45 26.99 -22.95
C ASP A 8 16.14 25.65 -23.27
N PRO A 9 15.52 24.78 -24.08
CA PRO A 9 16.08 23.48 -24.41
C PRO A 9 17.40 23.57 -25.18
N ALA A 10 17.66 24.66 -25.91
CA ALA A 10 18.88 24.84 -26.69
C ALA A 10 20.05 25.27 -25.80
N THR A 11 19.86 26.29 -24.97
CA THR A 11 20.95 26.85 -24.15
C THR A 11 21.12 26.20 -22.79
N LYS A 12 20.08 25.51 -22.28
CA LYS A 12 20.02 24.89 -20.94
C LYS A 12 20.36 25.84 -19.77
N ARG A 13 20.33 27.15 -20.00
CA ARG A 13 20.73 28.18 -19.02
C ARG A 13 19.74 29.33 -18.91
N ASN A 14 19.04 29.66 -20.01
CA ASN A 14 18.13 30.79 -20.04
C ASN A 14 16.71 30.38 -19.63
N TRP A 15 16.05 31.22 -18.84
CA TRP A 15 14.63 31.07 -18.50
C TRP A 15 13.76 31.75 -19.56
N LEU A 16 12.85 30.98 -20.18
CA LEU A 16 11.86 31.48 -21.11
C LEU A 16 10.48 31.56 -20.43
N PRO A 17 9.73 32.66 -20.57
CA PRO A 17 8.38 32.76 -20.01
C PRO A 17 7.43 31.84 -20.78
N ALA A 18 6.79 30.92 -20.07
CA ALA A 18 5.75 30.04 -20.61
C ALA A 18 4.34 30.63 -20.48
N SER A 19 4.16 31.65 -19.63
CA SER A 19 2.90 32.37 -19.42
C SER A 19 3.11 33.89 -19.45
N LYS A 20 2.21 34.63 -20.12
CA LYS A 20 2.24 36.11 -20.15
C LYS A 20 1.79 36.76 -18.85
N HIS A 21 0.90 36.09 -18.11
CA HIS A 21 0.36 36.54 -16.82
C HIS A 21 0.51 35.43 -15.80
N ALA A 22 0.29 35.75 -14.52
CA ALA A 22 0.19 34.74 -13.48
C ALA A 22 -1.00 33.80 -13.79
N VAL A 23 -0.76 32.51 -13.66
CA VAL A 23 -1.73 31.44 -13.93
C VAL A 23 -1.91 30.56 -12.70
N THR A 24 -2.97 29.77 -12.69
CA THR A 24 -3.17 28.73 -11.69
C THR A 24 -2.25 27.55 -11.99
N VAL A 25 -1.58 27.05 -10.95
CA VAL A 25 -0.75 25.85 -10.98
C VAL A 25 -1.27 24.92 -9.89
N SER A 26 -1.62 23.69 -10.24
CA SER A 26 -2.33 22.79 -9.33
C SER A 26 -1.80 21.36 -9.42
N PHE A 27 -1.90 20.66 -8.29
CA PHE A 27 -1.60 19.24 -8.18
C PHE A 27 -2.88 18.43 -8.42
N PHE A 28 -2.80 17.42 -9.28
CA PHE A 28 -3.89 16.53 -9.63
C PHE A 28 -3.49 15.07 -9.44
N TYR A 29 -4.42 14.24 -8.98
CA TYR A 29 -4.27 12.79 -9.01
C TYR A 29 -5.02 12.23 -10.22
N ASP A 30 -4.28 11.60 -11.14
CA ASP A 30 -4.81 10.90 -12.31
C ASP A 30 -5.11 9.46 -11.89
N ALA A 31 -6.36 9.16 -11.55
CA ALA A 31 -6.76 7.85 -11.06
C ALA A 31 -6.59 6.73 -12.09
N ASN A 32 -6.73 7.04 -13.38
CA ASN A 32 -6.58 6.07 -14.46
C ASN A 32 -5.13 5.60 -14.60
N ARG A 33 -4.18 6.50 -14.33
CA ARG A 33 -2.74 6.22 -14.39
C ARG A 33 -2.12 6.01 -13.03
N THR A 34 -2.90 6.14 -11.96
CA THR A 34 -2.47 6.10 -10.56
C THR A 34 -1.23 6.97 -10.27
N VAL A 35 -1.18 8.18 -10.83
CA VAL A 35 -0.05 9.12 -10.65
C VAL A 35 -0.50 10.51 -10.24
N TYR A 36 0.39 11.24 -9.58
CA TYR A 36 0.21 12.66 -9.29
C TYR A 36 0.88 13.53 -10.36
N ARG A 37 0.27 14.66 -10.69
CA ARG A 37 0.71 15.58 -11.75
C ARG A 37 0.60 17.03 -11.30
N ILE A 38 1.53 17.85 -11.77
CA ILE A 38 1.43 19.31 -11.73
C ILE A 38 0.89 19.75 -13.08
N ILE A 39 -0.26 20.42 -13.08
CA ILE A 39 -0.93 20.91 -14.28
C ILE A 39 -1.09 22.43 -14.17
N SER A 40 -0.82 23.11 -15.28
CA SER A 40 -1.15 24.52 -15.47
C SER A 40 -1.52 24.76 -16.92
N VAL A 41 -2.54 25.60 -17.14
CA VAL A 41 -3.07 25.93 -18.46
C VAL A 41 -2.94 27.44 -18.68
N GLY A 42 -2.34 27.81 -19.81
CA GLY A 42 -2.24 29.19 -20.28
C GLY A 42 -3.14 29.38 -21.51
N GLY A 43 -4.24 30.12 -21.37
CA GLY A 43 -5.26 30.19 -22.41
C GLY A 43 -5.88 28.82 -22.65
N THR A 44 -5.76 28.29 -23.87
CA THR A 44 -6.27 26.95 -24.24
C THR A 44 -5.20 25.86 -24.26
N LYS A 45 -3.95 26.18 -23.89
CA LYS A 45 -2.81 25.25 -23.98
C LYS A 45 -2.31 24.86 -22.59
N ALA A 46 -2.08 23.57 -22.38
CA ALA A 46 -1.33 23.11 -21.22
C ALA A 46 0.12 23.60 -21.31
N ILE A 47 0.57 24.35 -20.32
CA ILE A 47 1.92 24.91 -20.24
C ILE A 47 2.79 24.22 -19.18
N ILE A 48 2.16 23.49 -18.25
CA ILE A 48 2.80 22.52 -17.38
C ILE A 48 1.97 21.24 -17.43
N ASN A 49 2.65 20.13 -17.66
CA ASN A 49 2.06 18.80 -17.55
C ASN A 49 3.09 17.80 -17.03
N SER A 50 3.48 17.98 -15.77
CA SER A 50 4.60 17.26 -15.15
C SER A 50 4.06 16.13 -14.27
N THR A 51 4.55 14.90 -14.45
CA THR A 51 4.21 13.77 -13.57
C THR A 51 5.20 13.73 -12.42
N ILE A 52 4.72 13.77 -11.17
CA ILE A 52 5.58 13.78 -9.99
C ILE A 52 6.14 12.38 -9.76
N THR A 53 7.47 12.29 -9.65
CA THR A 53 8.18 11.05 -9.29
C THR A 53 8.88 11.21 -7.94
N PRO A 54 9.13 10.11 -7.19
CA PRO A 54 9.73 10.17 -5.86
C PRO A 54 11.12 10.83 -5.80
N ASN A 55 11.86 10.80 -6.90
CA ASN A 55 13.19 11.39 -7.04
C ASN A 55 13.17 12.86 -7.49
N MET A 56 12.00 13.45 -7.77
CA MET A 56 11.92 14.88 -8.09
C MET A 56 12.14 15.74 -6.84
N THR A 57 12.75 16.90 -7.07
CA THR A 57 13.00 17.90 -6.02
C THR A 57 12.58 19.28 -6.52
N PHE A 58 11.82 19.99 -5.69
CA PHE A 58 11.54 21.40 -5.87
C PHE A 58 12.58 22.23 -5.09
N THR A 59 13.36 23.03 -5.80
CA THR A 59 14.45 23.84 -5.25
C THR A 59 14.07 25.32 -5.31
N LYS A 60 14.07 25.99 -4.16
CA LYS A 60 13.91 27.45 -4.08
C LYS A 60 15.24 28.09 -4.45
N THR A 61 15.23 29.01 -5.42
CA THR A 61 16.45 29.71 -5.88
C THR A 61 16.39 31.22 -5.65
N SER A 62 15.25 31.74 -5.20
CA SER A 62 15.13 33.08 -4.61
C SER A 62 13.96 33.13 -3.63
N GLN A 63 13.71 34.30 -3.02
CA GLN A 63 12.61 34.52 -2.08
C GLN A 63 11.22 34.19 -2.67
N LYS A 64 11.05 34.36 -3.98
CA LYS A 64 9.75 34.17 -4.65
C LYS A 64 9.81 33.26 -5.87
N PHE A 65 10.92 32.57 -6.07
CA PHE A 65 11.12 31.69 -7.22
C PHE A 65 11.63 30.32 -6.79
N GLY A 66 11.05 29.28 -7.40
CA GLY A 66 11.54 27.92 -7.28
C GLY A 66 11.33 27.12 -8.56
N GLN A 67 12.01 25.99 -8.65
CA GLN A 67 12.10 25.19 -9.87
C GLN A 67 12.17 23.70 -9.58
N TRP A 68 11.82 22.87 -10.57
CA TRP A 68 12.08 21.43 -10.56
C TRP A 68 12.41 20.95 -11.97
N ALA A 69 13.20 19.88 -12.05
CA ALA A 69 13.49 19.21 -13.30
C ALA A 69 12.47 18.08 -13.55
N ASP A 70 11.96 17.99 -14.77
CA ASP A 70 11.16 16.87 -15.25
C ASP A 70 11.94 16.14 -16.34
N SER A 71 12.62 15.05 -15.95
CA SER A 71 13.41 14.23 -16.87
C SER A 71 12.56 13.59 -17.97
N ARG A 72 11.29 13.28 -17.70
CA ARG A 72 10.39 12.66 -18.68
C ARG A 72 10.01 13.66 -19.77
N ALA A 73 9.77 14.91 -19.39
CA ALA A 73 9.49 15.99 -20.34
C ALA A 73 10.76 16.66 -20.88
N ASN A 74 11.95 16.24 -20.42
CA ASN A 74 13.26 16.82 -20.77
C ASN A 74 13.30 18.36 -20.61
N THR A 75 12.69 18.87 -19.55
CA THR A 75 12.57 20.31 -19.29
C THR A 75 12.74 20.60 -17.80
N VAL A 76 13.02 21.86 -17.48
CA VAL A 76 13.05 22.36 -16.11
C VAL A 76 12.02 23.46 -16.01
N TYR A 77 11.05 23.29 -15.12
CA TYR A 77 10.00 24.28 -14.87
C TYR A 77 10.42 25.21 -13.74
N GLY A 78 10.07 26.48 -13.87
CA GLY A 78 10.28 27.52 -12.87
C GLY A 78 8.98 28.26 -12.58
N LEU A 79 8.75 28.62 -11.32
CA LEU A 79 7.57 29.35 -10.87
C LEU A 79 7.98 30.60 -10.10
N GLY A 80 7.51 31.75 -10.57
CA GLY A 80 7.60 33.03 -9.87
C GLY A 80 6.28 33.37 -9.18
N PHE A 81 6.28 33.42 -7.85
CA PHE A 81 5.12 33.71 -7.02
C PHE A 81 5.02 35.20 -6.64
N ALA A 82 3.83 35.65 -6.26
CA ALA A 82 3.64 37.04 -5.83
C ALA A 82 4.26 37.30 -4.46
N THR A 83 4.21 36.31 -3.55
CA THR A 83 4.72 36.39 -2.18
C THR A 83 5.59 35.17 -1.83
N GLU A 84 6.47 35.33 -0.85
CA GLU A 84 7.30 34.24 -0.30
C GLU A 84 6.43 33.13 0.31
N GLN A 85 5.34 33.51 0.97
CA GLN A 85 4.40 32.55 1.58
C GLN A 85 3.80 31.60 0.52
N GLN A 86 3.47 32.10 -0.66
CA GLN A 86 2.95 31.25 -1.75
C GLN A 86 4.02 30.27 -2.26
N LEU A 87 5.28 30.71 -2.37
CA LEU A 87 6.40 29.82 -2.71
C LEU A 87 6.59 28.74 -1.64
N GLN A 88 6.50 29.12 -0.36
CA GLN A 88 6.61 28.18 0.76
C GLN A 88 5.49 27.14 0.72
N GLN A 89 4.24 27.57 0.58
CA GLN A 89 3.07 26.68 0.48
C GLN A 89 3.22 25.68 -0.68
N PHE A 90 3.61 26.15 -1.87
CA PHE A 90 3.83 25.27 -3.01
C PHE A 90 4.95 24.26 -2.74
N SER A 91 6.04 24.70 -2.11
CA SER A 91 7.17 23.83 -1.77
C SER A 91 6.79 22.72 -0.79
N ASP A 92 5.93 23.02 0.19
CA ASP A 92 5.49 22.03 1.18
C ASP A 92 4.49 21.05 0.55
N GLN A 93 3.55 21.55 -0.25
CA GLN A 93 2.64 20.71 -1.02
C GLN A 93 3.38 19.79 -2.01
N PHE A 94 4.47 20.27 -2.63
CA PHE A 94 5.29 19.44 -3.51
C PHE A 94 5.88 18.24 -2.75
N LYS A 95 6.37 18.44 -1.51
CA LYS A 95 6.91 17.35 -0.68
C LYS A 95 5.82 16.34 -0.32
N GLU A 96 4.65 16.82 0.11
CA GLU A 96 3.51 15.97 0.45
C GLU A 96 3.08 15.11 -0.74
N VAL A 97 2.90 15.73 -1.91
CA VAL A 97 2.47 15.01 -3.11
C VAL A 97 3.55 14.06 -3.63
N LYS A 98 4.83 14.38 -3.43
CA LYS A 98 5.94 13.46 -3.74
C LYS A 98 5.89 12.20 -2.87
N GLU A 99 5.63 12.34 -1.57
CA GLU A 99 5.44 11.19 -0.68
C GLU A 99 4.18 10.39 -1.05
N ALA A 100 3.08 11.07 -1.36
CA ALA A 100 1.88 10.40 -1.85
C ALA A 100 2.12 9.63 -3.17
N ALA A 101 2.96 10.17 -4.06
CA ALA A 101 3.36 9.49 -5.30
C ALA A 101 4.24 8.25 -5.04
N ARG A 102 5.09 8.27 -4.00
CA ARG A 102 5.86 7.10 -3.56
C ARG A 102 4.91 5.98 -3.10
N LEU A 103 4.00 6.30 -2.19
CA LEU A 103 3.03 5.34 -1.65
C LEU A 103 2.09 4.77 -2.73
N ALA A 104 1.65 5.60 -3.68
CA ALA A 104 0.80 5.15 -4.79
C ALA A 104 1.51 4.11 -5.68
N ARG A 105 2.83 4.25 -5.88
CA ARG A 105 3.62 3.27 -6.66
C ARG A 105 3.80 1.96 -5.89
N GLU A 106 4.11 2.02 -4.60
CA GLU A 106 4.25 0.84 -3.73
C GLU A 106 2.95 0.03 -3.70
N LYS A 107 1.81 0.68 -3.44
CA LYS A 107 0.49 0.04 -3.46
C LYS A 107 0.15 -0.62 -4.81
N SER A 108 0.58 0.00 -5.90
CA SER A 108 0.35 -0.54 -7.25
C SER A 108 1.22 -1.77 -7.53
N GLN A 109 2.44 -1.79 -6.99
CA GLN A 109 3.36 -2.92 -7.11
C GLN A 109 2.91 -4.11 -6.24
N GLU A 110 2.50 -3.86 -4.98
CA GLU A 110 1.93 -4.90 -4.11
C GLU A 110 0.68 -5.54 -4.73
N LYS A 111 -0.19 -4.73 -5.34
CA LYS A 111 -1.36 -5.24 -6.09
C LYS A 111 -0.94 -6.15 -7.25
N PHE A 112 0.17 -5.88 -7.93
CA PHE A 112 0.66 -6.72 -9.01
C PHE A 112 1.27 -8.04 -8.50
N GLU A 113 1.99 -8.01 -7.38
CA GLU A 113 2.58 -9.20 -6.74
C GLU A 113 1.49 -10.16 -6.20
N LEU A 114 0.37 -9.63 -5.69
CA LEU A 114 -0.77 -10.43 -5.22
C LEU A 114 -1.60 -11.08 -6.35
N ILE A 115 -1.55 -10.55 -7.57
CA ILE A 115 -2.30 -11.10 -8.73
C ILE A 115 -1.47 -12.15 -9.49
N ASN A 116 -0.14 -12.17 -9.31
CA ASN A 116 0.77 -13.12 -9.97
C ASN A 116 1.57 -13.96 -8.94
N PRO A 117 0.97 -14.95 -8.26
CA PRO A 117 1.73 -15.89 -7.44
C PRO A 117 2.57 -16.89 -8.25
N ALA A 118 2.62 -16.78 -9.58
CA ALA A 118 3.09 -17.82 -10.47
C ALA A 118 4.37 -17.47 -11.25
N LEU A 119 5.39 -16.85 -10.66
CA LEU A 119 6.75 -16.84 -11.21
C LEU A 119 7.81 -16.71 -10.09
N ASN A 120 7.87 -17.67 -9.17
CA ASN A 120 9.09 -17.89 -8.39
C ASN A 120 9.22 -19.30 -7.80
N ILE A 121 8.91 -20.31 -8.60
CA ILE A 121 9.48 -21.66 -8.42
C ILE A 121 10.09 -22.03 -9.76
N ALA A 122 11.32 -21.56 -9.99
CA ALA A 122 12.21 -22.24 -10.92
C ALA A 122 12.46 -23.63 -10.33
N ALA A 123 11.65 -24.59 -10.76
CA ALA A 123 11.93 -26.00 -10.61
C ALA A 123 13.04 -26.37 -11.59
N PRO A 124 14.17 -26.94 -11.16
CA PRO A 124 14.90 -27.88 -11.99
C PRO A 124 14.02 -29.14 -12.08
N GLN A 125 13.43 -29.35 -13.25
CA GLN A 125 12.97 -30.68 -13.64
C GLN A 125 14.19 -31.57 -13.78
N GLU A 126 14.35 -32.55 -12.91
CA GLU A 126 15.03 -33.80 -13.23
C GLU A 126 14.17 -34.94 -12.68
N LEU A 127 13.59 -35.69 -13.62
CA LEU A 127 12.97 -36.98 -13.40
C LEU A 127 14.03 -37.98 -12.92
N SER A 128 13.79 -38.66 -11.80
CA SER A 128 14.04 -40.11 -11.68
C SER A 128 13.44 -40.65 -10.38
N GLU A 129 12.37 -41.42 -10.57
CA GLU A 129 11.92 -42.62 -9.84
C GLU A 129 12.58 -42.94 -8.49
N ASP A 130 11.81 -42.87 -7.40
CA ASP A 130 11.51 -44.05 -6.57
C ASP A 130 10.49 -43.69 -5.47
N ARG A 131 9.22 -44.02 -5.73
CA ARG A 131 8.14 -44.00 -4.73
C ARG A 131 7.99 -45.40 -4.16
N HIS A 132 8.39 -45.60 -2.91
CA HIS A 132 7.89 -46.73 -2.13
C HIS A 132 7.07 -46.21 -0.95
N SER A 133 5.75 -46.29 -1.12
CA SER A 133 4.74 -46.16 -0.05
C SER A 133 4.86 -47.31 0.94
N PRO A 134 4.47 -47.16 2.22
CA PRO A 134 4.44 -48.27 3.16
C PRO A 134 3.12 -49.05 3.02
N PRO A 135 3.13 -50.39 2.85
CA PRO A 135 1.95 -51.20 3.05
C PRO A 135 1.93 -51.79 4.46
N LEU A 136 0.74 -51.75 5.04
CA LEU A 136 0.32 -52.40 6.27
C LEU A 136 -0.18 -53.84 5.96
N LEU A 137 0.01 -54.74 6.93
CA LEU A 137 -0.63 -56.07 7.17
C LEU A 137 -0.15 -57.32 6.39
N THR A 138 0.44 -58.31 7.09
CA THR A 138 -0.23 -59.56 7.58
C THR A 138 0.74 -60.73 7.91
N VAL A 139 0.53 -61.34 9.10
CA VAL A 139 0.42 -62.79 9.41
C VAL A 139 1.66 -63.73 9.58
N ASN A 140 1.68 -64.33 10.80
CA ASN A 140 2.24 -65.60 11.34
C ASN A 140 3.68 -65.69 11.92
N GLY A 141 3.74 -66.22 13.17
CA GLY A 141 4.87 -66.26 14.14
C GLY A 141 5.84 -67.47 14.04
N PRO A 142 6.42 -68.05 15.14
CA PRO A 142 5.98 -68.03 16.56
C PRO A 142 7.09 -67.87 17.66
N GLU A 143 6.65 -67.91 18.93
CA GLU A 143 7.33 -68.25 20.21
C GLU A 143 8.29 -67.22 20.87
N ASP A 144 7.92 -66.67 22.05
CA ASP A 144 8.42 -67.14 23.35
C ASP A 144 7.90 -66.32 24.56
N LYS A 145 7.94 -66.99 25.73
CA LYS A 145 7.30 -66.72 27.02
C LYS A 145 7.69 -65.39 27.71
N LEU A 146 6.72 -64.66 28.31
CA LEU A 146 6.83 -64.16 29.70
C LEU A 146 5.51 -63.63 30.27
N PHE A 147 5.18 -64.05 31.48
CA PHE A 147 4.08 -63.56 32.33
C PHE A 147 4.07 -62.03 32.48
N ARG A 148 2.92 -61.36 32.29
CA ARG A 148 2.67 -59.99 32.78
C ARG A 148 1.30 -59.91 33.47
N SER A 149 1.32 -59.44 34.71
CA SER A 149 0.24 -59.48 35.70
C SER A 149 -0.96 -58.57 35.37
N LYS A 150 -2.18 -59.14 35.38
CA LYS A 150 -3.47 -58.48 35.08
C LYS A 150 -3.87 -57.31 36.00
N SER A 151 -3.13 -57.05 37.07
CA SER A 151 -3.45 -56.00 38.05
C SER A 151 -3.00 -54.60 37.64
N ALA A 152 -1.92 -54.50 36.86
CA ALA A 152 -1.36 -53.20 36.44
C ALA A 152 -2.20 -52.53 35.34
N ASP A 153 -2.87 -53.32 34.49
CA ASP A 153 -3.67 -52.80 33.38
C ASP A 153 -4.96 -52.12 33.86
N MET A 154 -5.57 -52.58 34.96
CA MET A 154 -6.83 -52.02 35.48
C MET A 154 -6.63 -50.63 36.12
N GLU A 155 -5.55 -50.43 36.87
CA GLU A 155 -5.19 -49.12 37.45
C GLU A 155 -4.75 -48.10 36.39
N GLN A 156 -4.11 -48.59 35.33
CA GLN A 156 -3.73 -47.72 34.21
C GLN A 156 -4.97 -47.24 33.44
N LEU A 157 -5.95 -48.12 33.21
CA LEU A 157 -7.20 -47.77 32.54
C LEU A 157 -8.05 -46.77 33.34
N THR A 158 -8.11 -46.90 34.67
CA THR A 158 -8.85 -45.97 35.53
C THR A 158 -8.18 -44.59 35.59
N SER A 159 -6.85 -44.56 35.65
CA SER A 159 -6.06 -43.32 35.59
C SER A 159 -6.19 -42.61 34.24
N GLU A 160 -6.21 -43.37 33.15
CA GLU A 160 -6.43 -42.85 31.79
C GLU A 160 -7.85 -42.30 31.60
N LYS A 161 -8.87 -42.98 32.13
CA LYS A 161 -10.27 -42.51 32.12
C LYS A 161 -10.45 -41.19 32.88
N GLU A 162 -9.82 -41.04 34.04
CA GLU A 162 -9.86 -39.79 34.81
C GLU A 162 -9.10 -38.66 34.12
N ARG A 163 -7.97 -38.95 33.45
CA ARG A 163 -7.26 -37.96 32.61
C ARG A 163 -8.10 -37.48 31.44
N ILE A 164 -8.75 -38.38 30.71
CA ILE A 164 -9.62 -38.03 29.58
C ILE A 164 -10.81 -37.19 30.04
N LYS A 165 -11.43 -37.54 31.17
CA LYS A 165 -12.54 -36.78 31.76
C LYS A 165 -12.10 -35.36 32.16
N LYS A 166 -10.88 -35.21 32.69
CA LYS A 166 -10.30 -33.90 33.02
C LYS A 166 -10.04 -33.06 31.76
N MET A 167 -9.49 -33.66 30.71
CA MET A 167 -9.25 -32.97 29.42
C MET A 167 -10.54 -32.48 28.76
N LEU A 168 -11.63 -33.27 28.81
CA LEU A 168 -12.93 -32.88 28.26
C LEU A 168 -13.57 -31.71 29.02
N SER A 169 -13.31 -31.59 30.33
CA SER A 169 -13.80 -30.47 31.15
C SER A 169 -13.02 -29.17 30.92
N GLU A 170 -11.72 -29.25 30.61
CA GLU A 170 -10.86 -28.09 30.38
C GLU A 170 -10.98 -27.54 28.94
N GLY A 171 -11.38 -28.38 27.96
CA GLY A 171 -11.60 -27.96 26.57
C GLY A 171 -12.71 -26.92 26.39
N SER A 172 -13.70 -26.90 27.28
CA SER A 172 -14.84 -25.96 27.25
C SER A 172 -14.42 -24.50 27.53
N ILE A 173 -13.31 -24.28 28.24
CA ILE A 173 -12.84 -22.93 28.60
C ILE A 173 -12.15 -22.24 27.40
N CYS A 174 -11.56 -23.02 26.50
CA CYS A 174 -10.89 -22.50 25.30
C CYS A 174 -11.89 -22.04 24.23
N GLU A 175 -13.01 -22.76 24.10
CA GLU A 175 -14.08 -22.47 23.12
C GLU A 175 -14.84 -21.18 23.47
N ILE A 176 -15.19 -20.99 24.76
CA ILE A 176 -15.85 -19.76 25.25
C ILE A 176 -14.95 -18.53 25.07
N ASN A 177 -13.63 -18.70 25.23
CA ASN A 177 -12.67 -17.61 25.07
C ASN A 177 -12.50 -17.22 23.59
N LEU A 178 -12.50 -18.22 22.69
CA LEU A 178 -12.48 -17.97 21.24
C LEU A 178 -13.76 -17.29 20.75
N GLU A 179 -14.94 -17.71 21.23
CA GLU A 179 -16.21 -17.09 20.85
C GLU A 179 -16.30 -15.63 21.31
N ALA A 180 -15.84 -15.33 22.53
CA ALA A 180 -15.78 -13.96 23.06
C ALA A 180 -14.78 -13.08 22.28
N GLU A 181 -13.63 -13.64 21.91
CA GLU A 181 -12.63 -12.96 21.10
C GLU A 181 -13.15 -12.69 19.67
N LEU A 182 -13.82 -13.68 19.06
CA LEU A 182 -14.46 -13.55 17.75
C LEU A 182 -15.50 -12.42 17.76
N PHE A 183 -16.35 -12.36 18.79
CA PHE A 183 -17.36 -11.31 18.92
C PHE A 183 -16.70 -9.92 19.08
N THR A 184 -15.64 -9.84 19.87
CA THR A 184 -14.87 -8.59 20.06
C THR A 184 -14.21 -8.12 18.77
N LEU A 185 -13.63 -9.06 18.02
CA LEU A 185 -13.03 -8.80 16.71
C LEU A 185 -14.07 -8.37 15.67
N GLN A 186 -15.24 -9.02 15.63
CA GLN A 186 -16.35 -8.62 14.76
C GLN A 186 -16.83 -7.20 15.07
N HIS A 187 -16.99 -6.86 16.36
CA HIS A 187 -17.34 -5.50 16.79
C HIS A 187 -16.28 -4.47 16.42
N SER A 188 -15.00 -4.81 16.61
CA SER A 188 -13.88 -3.96 16.21
C SER A 188 -13.85 -3.73 14.69
N ASN A 189 -14.05 -4.79 13.91
CA ASN A 189 -14.14 -4.70 12.45
C ASN A 189 -15.32 -3.83 12.00
N ALA A 190 -16.49 -3.95 12.63
CA ALA A 190 -17.64 -3.09 12.33
C ALA A 190 -17.31 -1.60 12.57
N LYS A 191 -16.61 -1.28 13.67
CA LYS A 191 -16.15 0.09 13.96
C LYS A 191 -15.14 0.59 12.94
N LEU A 192 -14.19 -0.24 12.53
CA LEU A 192 -13.19 0.11 11.52
C LEU A 192 -13.85 0.36 10.16
N VAL A 193 -14.82 -0.45 9.76
CA VAL A 193 -15.60 -0.26 8.53
C VAL A 193 -16.38 1.05 8.57
N ALA A 194 -17.02 1.36 9.71
CA ALA A 194 -17.73 2.63 9.89
C ALA A 194 -16.79 3.84 9.81
N ALA A 195 -15.65 3.80 10.50
CA ALA A 195 -14.65 4.86 10.48
C ALA A 195 -14.04 5.05 9.07
N LEU A 196 -13.83 3.95 8.32
CA LEU A 196 -13.35 4.00 6.95
C LEU A 196 -14.38 4.63 6.01
N HIS A 197 -15.65 4.28 6.18
CA HIS A 197 -16.74 4.89 5.40
C HIS A 197 -16.86 6.39 5.69
N GLU A 198 -16.77 6.79 6.96
CA GLU A 198 -16.77 8.20 7.37
C GLU A 198 -15.58 8.96 6.80
N ALA A 199 -14.36 8.40 6.88
CA ALA A 199 -13.16 9.00 6.30
C ALA A 199 -13.26 9.17 4.77
N ASN A 200 -13.78 8.16 4.06
CA ASN A 200 -14.00 8.24 2.62
C ASN A 200 -15.04 9.30 2.24
N THR A 201 -16.12 9.41 3.03
CA THR A 201 -17.16 10.43 2.84
C THR A 201 -16.59 11.83 3.12
N GLY A 202 -15.77 11.97 4.16
CA GLY A 202 -15.02 13.19 4.46
C GLY A 202 -14.12 13.60 3.30
N ILE A 203 -13.33 12.69 2.75
CA ILE A 203 -12.48 12.94 1.58
C ILE A 203 -13.31 13.39 0.37
N LEU A 204 -14.45 12.75 0.10
CA LEU A 204 -15.36 13.15 -0.97
C LEU A 204 -15.92 14.56 -0.77
N MET A 205 -16.34 14.89 0.46
CA MET A 205 -16.78 16.24 0.82
C MET A 205 -15.66 17.28 0.68
N PHE A 206 -14.45 16.99 1.15
CA PHE A 206 -13.29 17.87 0.97
C PHE A 206 -12.94 18.07 -0.50
N ARG A 207 -13.05 17.02 -1.33
CA ARG A 207 -12.84 17.11 -2.78
C ARG A 207 -13.94 17.92 -3.45
N MET A 208 -15.20 17.74 -3.07
CA MET A 208 -16.33 18.48 -3.60
C MET A 208 -16.27 19.96 -3.21
N LEU A 209 -15.97 20.30 -1.96
CA LEU A 209 -15.74 21.67 -1.50
C LEU A 209 -14.61 22.37 -2.28
N ARG A 210 -13.49 21.68 -2.52
CA ARG A 210 -12.40 22.23 -3.37
C ARG A 210 -12.84 22.43 -4.82
N VAL A 211 -13.63 21.54 -5.39
CA VAL A 211 -14.16 21.70 -6.75
C VAL A 211 -15.16 22.86 -6.82
N PHE A 212 -16.05 23.01 -5.84
CA PHE A 212 -17.01 24.12 -5.78
C PHE A 212 -16.30 25.49 -5.63
N SER A 213 -15.26 25.60 -4.80
CA SER A 213 -14.45 26.83 -4.71
C SER A 213 -13.70 27.16 -6.02
N ILE A 214 -13.46 26.19 -6.90
CA ILE A 214 -12.81 26.40 -8.21
C ILE A 214 -13.82 26.86 -9.27
N VAL A 215 -15.09 26.49 -9.17
CA VAL A 215 -16.12 26.84 -10.17
C VAL A 215 -16.74 28.24 -9.94
N LEU A 216 -16.61 28.79 -8.73
CA LEU A 216 -17.21 30.08 -8.35
C LEU A 216 -16.26 31.30 -8.44
N ILE A 217 -15.09 31.16 -9.05
CA ILE A 217 -14.10 32.24 -9.30
C ILE A 217 -13.84 32.32 -10.80
#